data_AF-A0A0G0EXC5-F1
#
_entry.id   AF-A0A0G0EXC5-F1
#
_cell.length_a   1.000
_cell.length_b   1.000
_cell.length_c   1.000
_cell.angle_alpha   90.00
_cell.angle_beta   90.00
_cell.angle_gamma   90.00
#
_symmetry.space_group_name_H-M   'P 1'
#
loop_
_entity.id
_entity.type
_entity.pdbx_description
1 polymer ?
#
loop_
_entity_poly.entity_id
_entity_poly.type
_entity_poly.pdbx_seq_one_letter_code
_entity_poly.pdbx_strand_id
1 'polypeptide(L)'
;MKFFKFWVLLFLAVNIHPSNVDADCGSYIYISSGTSNPSSNPDPPVNSQISLPDFVIKKIWLSDSAGIAKTTFTPGEAMQIHVDVKNVGADTPSGINIKYFLSNGKKRDSNPKKISTDFIHKDDLQGGETHSELKNTTAPTTLGTYNMAAKADSDSDITEMRENNNWSDEAVFVVTTPNYTPVGSLELATCNATQGWASDQNTTNPIYIHVYAGDANGNNQVFKTAVYANIYQDNVGYHGFTWSVPDTLKTGAPFTLFFYAINVPAGNNPLIGQTQLICVGSWFNPIMNLILNNN
;
A
#
# COMPACT_ATOMS: atom_id res chain seq x y z
N MET A 1 -42.80 -4.50 73.79
CA MET A 1 -43.34 -5.83 73.43
C MET A 1 -42.99 -6.12 71.98
N LYS A 2 -42.47 -7.32 71.69
CA LYS A 2 -42.01 -7.82 70.37
C LYS A 2 -43.19 -8.06 69.40
N PHE A 3 -42.84 -8.49 68.17
CA PHE A 3 -43.61 -9.13 67.09
C PHE A 3 -44.00 -8.20 65.91
N PHE A 4 -43.90 -8.55 64.63
CA PHE A 4 -43.15 -9.55 63.82
C PHE A 4 -43.33 -9.14 62.34
N LYS A 5 -42.40 -9.54 61.44
CA LYS A 5 -42.41 -9.29 59.98
C LYS A 5 -43.56 -10.00 59.25
N PHE A 6 -44.02 -9.44 58.11
CA PHE A 6 -44.16 -10.13 56.81
C PHE A 6 -44.43 -9.11 55.68
N TRP A 7 -43.64 -9.14 54.61
CA TRP A 7 -43.90 -8.42 53.35
C TRP A 7 -44.30 -9.46 52.30
N VAL A 8 -45.41 -9.21 51.61
CA VAL A 8 -45.91 -10.00 50.47
C VAL A 8 -45.62 -9.18 49.21
N LEU A 9 -44.88 -9.75 48.25
CA LEU A 9 -44.73 -9.18 46.91
C LEU A 9 -45.93 -9.57 46.04
N LEU A 10 -46.55 -8.57 45.41
CA LEU A 10 -47.61 -8.71 44.42
C LEU A 10 -46.98 -8.81 43.02
N PHE A 11 -47.25 -9.90 42.29
CA PHE A 11 -46.89 -10.03 40.87
C PHE A 11 -47.92 -9.31 40.00
N LEU A 12 -47.46 -8.41 39.13
CA LEU A 12 -48.25 -7.85 38.03
C LEU A 12 -47.93 -8.66 36.76
N ALA A 13 -48.93 -9.28 36.15
CA ALA A 13 -48.79 -10.00 34.88
C ALA A 13 -48.88 -9.03 33.70
N VAL A 14 -47.90 -9.08 32.79
CA VAL A 14 -47.94 -8.42 31.47
C VAL A 14 -48.20 -9.51 30.43
N ASN A 15 -49.32 -9.39 29.70
CA ASN A 15 -49.61 -10.22 28.53
C ASN A 15 -48.79 -9.72 27.33
N ILE A 16 -48.02 -10.61 26.70
CA ILE A 16 -47.33 -10.36 25.44
C ILE A 16 -47.87 -11.31 24.38
N HIS A 17 -48.31 -10.73 23.27
CA HIS A 17 -48.72 -11.41 22.03
C HIS A 17 -47.48 -12.03 21.35
N PRO A 18 -47.51 -13.24 20.79
CA PRO A 18 -46.37 -13.75 20.06
C PRO A 18 -46.37 -13.19 18.64
N SER A 19 -45.31 -12.47 18.29
CA SER A 19 -44.90 -12.23 16.89
C SER A 19 -43.45 -12.70 16.75
N ASN A 20 -43.26 -13.69 15.88
CA ASN A 20 -42.04 -14.24 15.29
C ASN A 20 -40.70 -13.76 15.87
N VAL A 21 -40.05 -14.66 16.61
CA VAL A 21 -38.62 -14.58 16.94
C VAL A 21 -37.88 -15.42 15.90
N ASP A 22 -37.10 -14.76 15.04
CA ASP A 22 -36.08 -15.43 14.23
C ASP A 22 -35.03 -16.02 15.18
N ALA A 23 -34.71 -17.29 14.97
CA ALA A 23 -33.85 -18.07 15.85
C ALA A 23 -32.39 -17.61 15.73
N ASP A 24 -31.95 -16.81 16.70
CA ASP A 24 -30.53 -16.60 16.99
C ASP A 24 -29.96 -17.89 17.63
N CYS A 25 -29.16 -18.63 16.85
CA CYS A 25 -28.52 -19.85 17.32
C CYS A 25 -27.20 -19.55 18.06
N GLY A 26 -27.30 -19.40 19.38
CA GLY A 26 -26.31 -19.95 20.32
C GLY A 26 -25.19 -19.02 20.80
N SER A 27 -25.48 -18.24 21.85
CA SER A 27 -24.44 -17.69 22.74
C SER A 27 -24.12 -18.68 23.86
N TYR A 28 -22.87 -19.19 23.93
CA TYR A 28 -22.37 -19.92 25.10
C TYR A 28 -21.29 -19.12 25.83
N ILE A 29 -21.46 -19.00 27.15
CA ILE A 29 -20.54 -18.35 28.11
C ILE A 29 -19.44 -19.35 28.50
N TYR A 30 -18.17 -18.94 28.43
CA TYR A 30 -17.04 -19.73 28.97
C TYR A 30 -16.59 -19.21 30.34
N ILE A 31 -16.52 -20.11 31.34
CA ILE A 31 -15.82 -19.87 32.60
C ILE A 31 -14.44 -20.54 32.48
N SER A 32 -13.36 -19.77 32.46
CA SER A 32 -12.00 -20.30 32.33
C SER A 32 -11.36 -20.61 33.68
N SER A 33 -10.78 -21.80 33.84
CA SER A 33 -9.76 -22.08 34.85
C SER A 33 -8.49 -22.62 34.18
N GLY A 34 -7.40 -21.85 34.26
CA GLY A 34 -6.04 -22.39 34.34
C GLY A 34 -5.28 -22.75 33.05
N THR A 35 -4.43 -21.81 32.63
CA THR A 35 -3.03 -21.94 32.18
C THR A 35 -2.62 -22.74 30.92
N SER A 36 -2.05 -21.96 29.98
CA SER A 36 -0.95 -22.20 29.02
C SER A 36 -1.19 -22.85 27.64
N ASN A 37 -0.93 -21.98 26.63
CA ASN A 37 -0.50 -22.17 25.22
C ASN A 37 -1.59 -22.06 24.11
N PRO A 38 -1.52 -21.06 23.19
CA PRO A 38 -2.51 -20.89 22.13
C PRO A 38 -2.01 -21.52 20.82
N SER A 39 -2.39 -22.76 20.54
CA SER A 39 -2.37 -23.27 19.15
C SER A 39 -3.51 -24.24 18.92
N SER A 40 -4.22 -24.02 17.81
CA SER A 40 -5.43 -24.72 17.34
C SER A 40 -6.56 -24.79 18.36
N ASN A 41 -7.51 -23.86 18.25
CA ASN A 41 -8.85 -24.12 18.76
C ASN A 41 -9.47 -25.23 17.87
N PRO A 42 -9.73 -26.44 18.38
CA PRO A 42 -10.41 -27.45 17.58
C PRO A 42 -11.84 -26.99 17.32
N ASP A 43 -12.33 -27.21 16.10
CA ASP A 43 -13.70 -26.87 15.73
C ASP A 43 -14.71 -27.50 16.71
N PRO A 44 -15.76 -26.75 17.12
CA PRO A 44 -16.80 -27.31 17.98
C PRO A 44 -17.52 -28.48 17.26
N PRO A 45 -17.99 -29.49 18.01
CA PRO A 45 -18.59 -30.69 17.43
C PRO A 45 -19.88 -30.37 16.67
N VAL A 46 -20.01 -30.95 15.47
CA VAL A 46 -21.15 -30.81 14.56
C VAL A 46 -22.44 -31.33 15.22
N ASN A 47 -23.42 -30.46 15.39
CA ASN A 47 -24.78 -30.86 15.75
C ASN A 47 -25.46 -31.55 14.56
N SER A 48 -25.72 -32.85 14.68
CA SER A 48 -26.14 -33.75 13.60
C SER A 48 -27.64 -33.67 13.22
N GLN A 49 -28.27 -32.49 13.28
CA GLN A 49 -29.72 -32.38 13.01
C GLN A 49 -30.10 -31.37 11.91
N ILE A 50 -29.17 -30.54 11.41
CA ILE A 50 -29.36 -29.80 10.15
C ILE A 50 -28.00 -29.69 9.46
N SER A 51 -27.87 -30.25 8.25
CA SER A 51 -26.73 -30.01 7.37
C SER A 51 -27.09 -28.81 6.51
N LEU A 52 -26.47 -27.66 6.76
CA LEU A 52 -26.59 -26.48 5.91
C LEU A 52 -25.24 -26.21 5.24
N PRO A 53 -25.22 -25.48 4.11
CA PRO A 53 -24.00 -24.86 3.63
C PRO A 53 -23.54 -23.72 4.56
N ASP A 54 -22.29 -23.30 4.43
CA ASP A 54 -21.72 -22.12 5.08
C ASP A 54 -20.62 -21.58 4.16
N PHE A 55 -20.88 -20.47 3.46
CA PHE A 55 -20.01 -19.93 2.43
C PHE A 55 -19.13 -18.82 2.98
N VAL A 56 -17.83 -18.96 2.76
CA VAL A 56 -16.84 -17.95 3.13
C VAL A 56 -15.96 -17.63 1.93
N ILE A 57 -15.62 -16.35 1.76
CA ILE A 57 -14.52 -15.97 0.88
C ILE A 57 -13.23 -16.13 1.68
N LYS A 58 -12.46 -17.19 1.41
CA LYS A 58 -11.20 -17.47 2.10
C LYS A 58 -10.11 -16.47 1.76
N LYS A 59 -10.12 -15.99 0.53
CA LYS A 59 -9.05 -15.16 0.00
C LYS A 59 -9.58 -14.29 -1.13
N ILE A 60 -9.11 -13.05 -1.18
CA ILE A 60 -9.26 -12.16 -2.31
C ILE A 60 -7.89 -11.53 -2.61
N TRP A 61 -7.52 -11.45 -3.88
CA TRP A 61 -6.32 -10.73 -4.32
C TRP A 61 -6.50 -10.19 -5.74
N LEU A 62 -5.60 -9.31 -6.14
CA LEU A 62 -5.65 -8.61 -7.42
C LEU A 62 -4.39 -8.93 -8.23
N SER A 63 -4.52 -8.96 -9.54
CA SER A 63 -3.40 -9.07 -10.48
C SER A 63 -3.56 -8.13 -11.67
N ASP A 64 -2.48 -7.95 -12.44
CA ASP A 64 -2.61 -7.45 -13.81
C ASP A 64 -3.24 -8.49 -14.75
N SER A 65 -3.43 -8.11 -16.02
CA SER A 65 -3.94 -8.99 -17.07
C SER A 65 -3.03 -10.19 -17.41
N ALA A 66 -1.78 -10.19 -16.94
CA ALA A 66 -0.86 -11.33 -17.08
C ALA A 66 -0.92 -12.30 -15.89
N GLY A 67 -1.78 -12.04 -14.91
CA GLY A 67 -1.94 -12.87 -13.71
C GLY A 67 -0.88 -12.60 -12.63
N ILE A 68 -0.07 -11.54 -12.76
CA ILE A 68 0.92 -11.18 -11.75
C ILE A 68 0.26 -10.38 -10.64
N ALA A 69 0.34 -10.87 -9.41
CA ALA A 69 -0.29 -10.23 -8.26
C ALA A 69 0.23 -8.80 -8.05
N LYS A 70 -0.68 -7.84 -7.87
CA LYS A 70 -0.38 -6.40 -7.76
C LYS A 70 -1.26 -5.71 -6.73
N THR A 71 -0.70 -4.69 -6.11
CA THR A 71 -1.40 -3.78 -5.18
C THR A 71 -1.31 -2.32 -5.63
N THR A 72 -0.72 -2.07 -6.79
CA THR A 72 -0.59 -0.74 -7.40
C THR A 72 -0.92 -0.83 -8.87
N PHE A 73 -1.79 0.05 -9.34
CA PHE A 73 -2.25 0.11 -10.72
C PHE A 73 -2.16 1.55 -11.23
N THR A 74 -2.08 1.71 -12.55
CA THR A 74 -2.24 2.98 -13.24
C THR A 74 -3.71 3.27 -13.53
N PRO A 75 -4.11 4.55 -13.72
CA PRO A 75 -5.50 4.89 -14.03
C PRO A 75 -6.06 4.12 -15.23
N GLY A 76 -7.16 3.40 -15.02
CA GLY A 76 -7.81 2.62 -16.09
C GLY A 76 -7.08 1.34 -16.49
N GLU A 77 -6.00 0.95 -15.80
CA GLU A 77 -5.27 -0.29 -16.08
C GLU A 77 -6.18 -1.51 -15.99
N ALA A 78 -6.05 -2.45 -16.93
CA ALA A 78 -6.73 -3.74 -16.85
C ALA A 78 -6.21 -4.54 -15.66
N MET A 79 -7.13 -5.06 -14.86
CA MET A 79 -6.82 -5.82 -13.65
C MET A 79 -7.75 -7.03 -13.51
N GLN A 80 -7.33 -8.01 -12.73
CA GLN A 80 -8.12 -9.20 -12.42
C GLN A 80 -8.37 -9.28 -10.93
N ILE A 81 -9.60 -9.63 -10.56
CA ILE A 81 -10.02 -9.95 -9.20
C ILE A 81 -10.03 -11.47 -9.09
N HIS A 82 -9.32 -12.00 -8.11
CA HIS A 82 -9.30 -13.42 -7.80
C HIS A 82 -9.93 -13.66 -6.45
N VAL A 83 -10.78 -14.68 -6.33
CA VAL A 83 -11.34 -15.08 -5.04
C VAL A 83 -11.31 -16.60 -4.89
N ASP A 84 -11.02 -17.05 -3.67
CA ASP A 84 -11.23 -18.44 -3.27
C ASP A 84 -12.48 -18.50 -2.40
N VAL A 85 -13.52 -19.16 -2.89
CA VAL A 85 -14.80 -19.35 -2.19
C VAL A 85 -14.85 -20.75 -1.62
N LYS A 86 -15.19 -20.89 -0.36
CA LYS A 86 -15.30 -22.19 0.30
C LYS A 86 -16.68 -22.38 0.91
N ASN A 87 -17.24 -23.57 0.71
CA ASN A 87 -18.32 -24.06 1.55
C ASN A 87 -17.71 -24.80 2.75
N VAL A 88 -17.70 -24.19 3.93
CA VAL A 88 -17.27 -24.83 5.19
C VAL A 88 -18.39 -25.66 5.82
N GLY A 89 -19.62 -25.55 5.32
CA GLY A 89 -20.76 -26.38 5.68
C GLY A 89 -20.72 -27.76 5.02
N ALA A 90 -21.70 -28.59 5.37
CA ALA A 90 -21.75 -29.99 4.91
C ALA A 90 -22.73 -30.22 3.75
N ASP A 91 -23.70 -29.31 3.53
CA ASP A 91 -24.69 -29.43 2.45
C ASP A 91 -24.23 -28.74 1.16
N THR A 92 -24.80 -29.16 0.03
CA THR A 92 -24.46 -28.66 -1.31
C THR A 92 -25.61 -27.82 -1.87
N PRO A 93 -25.43 -26.51 -2.11
CA PRO A 93 -26.47 -25.66 -2.68
C PRO A 93 -26.74 -26.01 -4.15
N SER A 94 -27.80 -25.47 -4.76
CA SER A 94 -27.98 -25.50 -6.23
C SER A 94 -26.95 -24.65 -6.99
N GLY A 95 -26.27 -23.75 -6.29
CA GLY A 95 -25.32 -22.77 -6.79
C GLY A 95 -25.51 -21.45 -6.05
N ILE A 96 -24.55 -20.53 -6.17
CA ILE A 96 -24.58 -19.24 -5.47
C ILE A 96 -24.17 -18.09 -6.38
N ASN A 97 -24.75 -16.91 -6.16
CA ASN A 97 -24.28 -15.67 -6.77
C ASN A 97 -23.14 -15.06 -5.95
N ILE A 98 -22.08 -14.63 -6.63
CA ILE A 98 -21.00 -13.83 -6.05
C ILE A 98 -21.07 -12.42 -6.64
N LYS A 99 -20.99 -11.40 -5.81
CA LYS A 99 -20.82 -10.01 -6.26
C LYS A 99 -19.47 -9.47 -5.83
N TYR A 100 -18.87 -8.70 -6.73
CA TYR A 100 -17.62 -7.98 -6.51
C TYR A 100 -17.91 -6.50 -6.37
N PHE A 101 -17.25 -5.86 -5.41
CA PHE A 101 -17.51 -4.47 -5.04
C PHE A 101 -16.21 -3.69 -4.92
N LEU A 102 -16.25 -2.43 -5.35
CA LEU A 102 -15.20 -1.44 -5.21
C LEU A 102 -15.62 -0.39 -4.17
N SER A 103 -14.70 -0.02 -3.29
CA SER A 103 -14.87 1.07 -2.33
C SER A 103 -13.67 2.01 -2.34
N ASN A 104 -13.87 3.23 -1.86
CA ASN A 104 -12.78 4.17 -1.64
C ASN A 104 -12.01 3.85 -0.35
N GLY A 105 -10.74 4.22 -0.30
CA GLY A 105 -9.90 4.04 0.88
C GLY A 105 -9.59 2.57 1.17
N LYS A 106 -9.23 2.28 2.43
CA LYS A 106 -8.74 0.96 2.87
C LYS A 106 -9.84 0.03 3.39
N LYS A 107 -11.08 0.53 3.50
CA LYS A 107 -12.21 -0.19 4.09
C LYS A 107 -13.40 -0.15 3.17
N ARG A 108 -14.20 -1.21 3.20
CA ARG A 108 -15.43 -1.27 2.40
C ARG A 108 -16.36 -0.12 2.79
N ASP A 109 -16.88 0.59 1.80
CA ASP A 109 -17.84 1.66 1.99
C ASP A 109 -19.17 1.09 2.52
N SER A 110 -19.98 1.91 3.19
CA SER A 110 -21.32 1.50 3.64
C SER A 110 -22.25 1.16 2.46
N ASN A 111 -21.99 1.74 1.29
CA ASN A 111 -22.67 1.43 0.02
C ASN A 111 -21.62 1.29 -1.10
N PRO A 112 -20.96 0.13 -1.18
CA PRO A 112 -19.84 -0.06 -2.09
C PRO A 112 -20.34 -0.22 -3.54
N LYS A 113 -19.56 0.25 -4.51
CA LYS A 113 -19.93 0.17 -5.93
C LYS A 113 -19.82 -1.27 -6.42
N LYS A 114 -20.95 -1.87 -6.83
CA LYS A 114 -20.93 -3.17 -7.51
C LYS A 114 -20.18 -3.07 -8.85
N ILE A 115 -19.21 -3.95 -9.05
CA ILE A 115 -18.41 -4.06 -10.28
C ILE A 115 -18.98 -5.13 -11.19
N SER A 116 -19.22 -6.33 -10.65
CA SER A 116 -19.71 -7.47 -11.42
C SER A 116 -20.42 -8.47 -10.53
N THR A 117 -21.12 -9.40 -11.18
CA THR A 117 -21.65 -10.63 -10.59
C THR A 117 -21.00 -11.84 -11.27
N ASP A 118 -20.92 -12.96 -10.55
CA ASP A 118 -20.67 -14.30 -11.07
C ASP A 118 -21.60 -15.32 -10.42
N PHE A 119 -21.63 -16.54 -10.97
CA PHE A 119 -22.41 -17.65 -10.45
C PHE A 119 -21.55 -18.91 -10.36
N ILE A 120 -21.45 -19.48 -9.16
CA ILE A 120 -20.80 -20.78 -8.93
C ILE A 120 -21.86 -21.87 -8.97
N HIS A 121 -21.65 -22.89 -9.80
CA HIS A 121 -22.55 -24.04 -9.88
C HIS A 121 -22.33 -25.00 -8.71
N LYS A 122 -23.38 -25.76 -8.34
CA LYS A 122 -23.33 -26.73 -7.23
C LYS A 122 -22.15 -27.70 -7.29
N ASP A 123 -21.73 -28.09 -8.49
CA ASP A 123 -20.74 -29.15 -8.69
C ASP A 123 -19.36 -28.70 -8.21
N ASP A 124 -19.14 -27.39 -8.18
CA ASP A 124 -17.90 -26.73 -7.79
C ASP A 124 -17.84 -26.35 -6.30
N LEU A 125 -18.96 -26.44 -5.57
CA LEU A 125 -19.08 -25.92 -4.20
C LEU A 125 -19.81 -26.86 -3.24
N GLN A 126 -19.52 -28.15 -3.36
CA GLN A 126 -19.97 -29.18 -2.43
C GLN A 126 -19.47 -28.92 -1.00
N GLY A 127 -20.06 -29.58 -0.01
CA GLY A 127 -19.66 -29.43 1.39
C GLY A 127 -18.16 -29.70 1.60
N GLY A 128 -17.43 -28.71 2.13
CA GLY A 128 -15.99 -28.76 2.36
C GLY A 128 -15.11 -28.26 1.20
N GLU A 129 -15.67 -28.14 -0.01
CA GLU A 129 -14.92 -27.78 -1.22
C GLU A 129 -14.56 -26.29 -1.29
N THR A 130 -13.52 -25.99 -2.05
CA THR A 130 -13.08 -24.62 -2.37
C THR A 130 -13.00 -24.45 -3.88
N HIS A 131 -13.64 -23.41 -4.39
CA HIS A 131 -13.62 -23.02 -5.79
C HIS A 131 -12.92 -21.67 -5.97
N SER A 132 -12.16 -21.52 -7.04
CA SER A 132 -11.49 -20.26 -7.36
C SER A 132 -12.16 -19.58 -8.55
N GLU A 133 -12.49 -18.30 -8.39
CA GLU A 133 -13.08 -17.46 -9.43
C GLU A 133 -12.14 -16.35 -9.87
N LEU A 134 -12.24 -15.96 -11.14
CA LEU A 134 -11.47 -14.87 -11.73
C LEU A 134 -12.41 -13.92 -12.48
N LYS A 135 -12.35 -12.63 -12.11
CA LYS A 135 -13.07 -11.56 -12.82
C LYS A 135 -12.14 -10.50 -13.37
N ASN A 136 -12.25 -10.22 -14.68
CA ASN A 136 -11.58 -9.08 -15.30
C ASN A 136 -12.34 -7.77 -15.03
N THR A 137 -11.62 -6.70 -14.74
CA THR A 137 -12.13 -5.33 -14.59
C THR A 137 -11.03 -4.32 -14.94
N THR A 138 -11.30 -3.02 -14.78
CA THR A 138 -10.29 -1.97 -14.84
C THR A 138 -10.16 -1.24 -13.50
N ALA A 139 -8.95 -0.75 -13.23
CA ALA A 139 -8.69 0.14 -12.11
C ALA A 139 -9.45 1.49 -12.30
N PRO A 140 -9.85 2.16 -11.21
CA PRO A 140 -10.40 3.51 -11.29
C PRO A 140 -9.53 4.47 -12.11
N THR A 141 -10.14 5.42 -12.80
CA THR A 141 -9.41 6.46 -13.56
C THR A 141 -8.91 7.61 -12.68
N THR A 142 -9.38 7.67 -11.43
CA THR A 142 -8.98 8.66 -10.43
C THR A 142 -7.88 8.11 -9.53
N LEU A 143 -6.86 8.92 -9.26
CA LEU A 143 -5.80 8.57 -8.32
C LEU A 143 -6.36 8.39 -6.90
N GLY A 144 -5.81 7.45 -6.14
CA GLY A 144 -6.24 7.24 -4.76
C GLY A 144 -6.00 5.82 -4.25
N THR A 145 -6.33 5.62 -2.98
CA THR A 145 -6.40 4.28 -2.39
C THR A 145 -7.83 3.75 -2.50
N TYR A 146 -7.96 2.47 -2.85
CA TYR A 146 -9.24 1.77 -3.02
C TYR A 146 -9.14 0.39 -2.39
N ASN A 147 -10.28 -0.27 -2.26
CA ASN A 147 -10.34 -1.68 -1.93
C ASN A 147 -11.40 -2.40 -2.77
N MET A 148 -11.10 -3.67 -3.08
CA MET A 148 -12.06 -4.62 -3.60
C MET A 148 -12.51 -5.57 -2.50
N ALA A 149 -13.78 -5.96 -2.52
CA ALA A 149 -14.33 -7.01 -1.69
C ALA A 149 -15.30 -7.87 -2.51
N ALA A 150 -15.48 -9.12 -2.10
CA ALA A 150 -16.47 -10.02 -2.67
C ALA A 150 -17.45 -10.48 -1.57
N LYS A 151 -18.68 -10.80 -1.97
CA LYS A 151 -19.67 -11.45 -1.10
C LYS A 151 -20.13 -12.75 -1.76
N ALA A 152 -19.91 -13.89 -1.10
CA ALA A 152 -20.55 -15.16 -1.45
C ALA A 152 -22.03 -15.13 -1.04
N ASP A 153 -22.88 -15.94 -1.69
CA ASP A 153 -24.34 -15.82 -1.60
C ASP A 153 -24.80 -14.36 -1.48
N SER A 154 -24.47 -13.60 -2.52
CA SER A 154 -24.59 -12.15 -2.47
C SER A 154 -26.03 -11.65 -2.51
N ASP A 155 -26.99 -12.53 -2.79
CA ASP A 155 -28.43 -12.28 -2.76
C ASP A 155 -29.05 -12.73 -1.43
N SER A 156 -28.33 -13.52 -0.63
CA SER A 156 -28.81 -14.10 0.63
C SER A 156 -30.08 -14.92 0.40
N ASP A 157 -30.08 -15.72 -0.67
CA ASP A 157 -31.19 -16.57 -1.07
C ASP A 157 -31.02 -18.04 -0.62
N ILE A 158 -29.83 -18.41 -0.16
CA ILE A 158 -29.54 -19.70 0.47
C ILE A 158 -29.47 -19.51 1.98
N THR A 159 -30.14 -20.39 2.74
CA THR A 159 -30.00 -20.38 4.20
C THR A 159 -28.73 -21.11 4.61
N GLU A 160 -27.86 -20.42 5.34
CA GLU A 160 -26.54 -20.91 5.74
C GLU A 160 -26.46 -21.16 7.25
N MET A 161 -25.41 -21.85 7.70
CA MET A 161 -25.13 -21.95 9.14
C MET A 161 -24.81 -20.58 9.75
N ARG A 162 -24.22 -19.68 8.97
CA ARG A 162 -23.86 -18.31 9.35
C ARG A 162 -24.06 -17.42 8.13
N GLU A 163 -24.80 -16.34 8.31
CA GLU A 163 -25.12 -15.37 7.25
C GLU A 163 -24.18 -14.16 7.24
N ASN A 164 -23.34 -14.04 8.27
CA ASN A 164 -22.55 -12.84 8.55
C ASN A 164 -21.06 -12.98 8.19
N ASN A 165 -20.66 -14.10 7.61
CA ASN A 165 -19.28 -14.44 7.24
C ASN A 165 -19.06 -14.60 5.72
N ASN A 166 -20.04 -14.24 4.91
CA ASN A 166 -19.96 -14.39 3.44
C ASN A 166 -19.14 -13.29 2.76
N TRP A 167 -18.82 -12.22 3.48
CA TRP A 167 -17.98 -11.13 2.97
C TRP A 167 -16.50 -11.51 3.07
N SER A 168 -15.73 -11.17 2.04
CA SER A 168 -14.28 -11.22 2.08
C SER A 168 -13.69 -10.12 2.96
N ASP A 169 -12.41 -10.31 3.32
CA ASP A 169 -11.51 -9.21 3.66
C ASP A 169 -11.35 -8.21 2.51
N GLU A 170 -10.72 -7.06 2.77
CA GLU A 170 -10.46 -6.05 1.76
C GLU A 170 -9.14 -6.28 1.01
N ALA A 171 -9.21 -6.44 -0.32
CA ALA A 171 -8.04 -6.33 -1.20
C ALA A 171 -7.74 -4.86 -1.49
N VAL A 172 -6.90 -4.24 -0.67
CA VAL A 172 -6.51 -2.83 -0.78
C VAL A 172 -5.48 -2.62 -1.89
N PHE A 173 -5.69 -1.61 -2.73
CA PHE A 173 -4.75 -1.22 -3.78
C PHE A 173 -4.68 0.31 -3.97
N VAL A 174 -3.65 0.77 -4.67
CA VAL A 174 -3.44 2.19 -4.98
C VAL A 174 -3.48 2.39 -6.48
N VAL A 175 -4.24 3.40 -6.92
CA VAL A 175 -4.17 3.94 -8.29
C VAL A 175 -3.22 5.14 -8.27
N THR A 176 -2.10 5.03 -8.97
CA THR A 176 -1.06 6.06 -9.05
C THR A 176 -0.51 6.16 -10.48
N THR A 177 0.08 7.29 -10.84
CA THR A 177 0.94 7.36 -12.02
C THR A 177 2.28 6.66 -11.76
N PRO A 178 2.95 6.11 -12.78
CA PRO A 178 4.31 5.61 -12.64
C PRO A 178 5.23 6.71 -12.08
N ASN A 179 6.23 6.32 -11.29
CA ASN A 179 7.28 7.22 -10.81
C ASN A 179 8.60 6.80 -11.47
N TYR A 180 9.00 7.51 -12.53
CA TYR A 180 10.22 7.30 -13.29
C TYR A 180 11.41 7.87 -12.55
N THR A 181 12.58 7.25 -12.71
CA THR A 181 13.82 7.83 -12.16
C THR A 181 14.29 8.96 -13.08
N PRO A 182 14.68 10.14 -12.55
CA PRO A 182 15.19 11.23 -13.35
C PRO A 182 16.41 10.84 -14.18
N VAL A 183 16.67 11.60 -15.23
CA VAL A 183 17.86 11.44 -16.07
C VAL A 183 18.63 12.76 -16.12
N GLY A 184 19.94 12.70 -16.34
CA GLY A 184 20.76 13.90 -16.42
C GLY A 184 22.22 13.59 -16.68
N SER A 185 23.01 14.65 -16.82
CA SER A 185 24.45 14.57 -17.01
C SER A 185 25.16 15.77 -16.40
N LEU A 186 26.32 15.54 -15.80
CA LEU A 186 27.30 16.58 -15.53
C LEU A 186 28.21 16.73 -16.77
N GLU A 187 28.16 17.88 -17.41
CA GLU A 187 28.81 18.11 -18.71
C GLU A 187 30.10 18.91 -18.58
N LEU A 188 30.16 19.82 -17.59
CA LEU A 188 31.33 20.60 -17.28
C LEU A 188 31.53 20.70 -15.78
N ALA A 189 32.77 20.55 -15.33
CA ALA A 189 33.16 20.91 -13.99
C ALA A 189 34.58 21.48 -13.98
N THR A 190 34.70 22.67 -13.39
CA THR A 190 35.96 23.39 -13.22
C THR A 190 36.02 23.94 -11.80
N CYS A 191 37.16 24.50 -11.41
CA CYS A 191 37.28 25.19 -10.12
C CYS A 191 36.43 26.47 -9.99
N ASN A 192 35.79 26.93 -11.06
CA ASN A 192 34.95 28.14 -11.02
C ASN A 192 33.47 27.82 -11.12
N ALA A 193 33.10 26.86 -11.98
CA ALA A 193 31.72 26.51 -12.21
C ALA A 193 31.55 25.06 -12.66
N THR A 194 30.37 24.52 -12.39
CA THR A 194 29.85 23.29 -12.99
C THR A 194 28.63 23.60 -13.84
N GLN A 195 28.39 22.76 -14.85
CA GLN A 195 27.23 22.83 -15.74
C GLN A 195 26.78 21.42 -16.12
N GLY A 196 25.49 21.28 -16.36
CA GLY A 196 24.89 20.04 -16.83
C GLY A 196 23.39 20.20 -16.99
N TRP A 197 22.67 19.09 -17.04
CA TRP A 197 21.20 19.08 -17.08
C TRP A 197 20.62 17.91 -16.30
N ALA A 198 19.36 18.05 -15.91
CA ALA A 198 18.54 16.93 -15.49
C ALA A 198 17.06 17.17 -15.77
N SER A 199 16.35 16.10 -16.08
CA SER A 199 14.92 16.10 -16.36
C SER A 199 14.26 14.86 -15.75
N ASP A 200 12.97 14.99 -15.47
CA ASP A 200 12.14 13.95 -14.90
C ASP A 200 10.91 13.78 -15.77
N GLN A 201 10.65 12.56 -16.24
CA GLN A 201 9.52 12.27 -17.12
C GLN A 201 8.17 12.44 -16.43
N ASN A 202 8.15 12.53 -15.10
CA ASN A 202 6.94 12.76 -14.33
C ASN A 202 6.49 14.23 -14.28
N THR A 203 7.31 15.17 -14.73
CA THR A 203 7.00 16.61 -14.67
C THR A 203 7.61 17.38 -15.84
N THR A 204 6.87 18.33 -16.40
CA THR A 204 7.42 19.29 -17.37
C THR A 204 8.18 20.44 -16.70
N ASN A 205 8.02 20.61 -15.38
CA ASN A 205 8.75 21.62 -14.63
C ASN A 205 10.21 21.17 -14.44
N PRO A 206 11.17 22.11 -14.42
CA PRO A 206 12.53 21.83 -14.00
C PRO A 206 12.56 21.19 -12.60
N ILE A 207 13.56 20.34 -12.37
CA ILE A 207 13.79 19.67 -11.08
C ILE A 207 14.99 20.26 -10.35
N TYR A 208 15.12 19.92 -9.06
CA TYR A 208 16.29 20.29 -8.28
C TYR A 208 17.45 19.32 -8.50
N ILE A 209 18.67 19.85 -8.42
CA ILE A 209 19.91 19.09 -8.32
C ILE A 209 20.46 19.30 -6.92
N HIS A 210 20.67 18.24 -6.16
CA HIS A 210 21.42 18.33 -4.91
C HIS A 210 22.89 18.11 -5.19
N VAL A 211 23.71 19.05 -4.71
CA VAL A 211 25.15 19.00 -4.84
C VAL A 211 25.77 18.66 -3.48
N TYR A 212 26.61 17.65 -3.44
CA TYR A 212 27.40 17.27 -2.28
C TYR A 212 28.89 17.36 -2.60
N ALA A 213 29.72 17.57 -1.60
CA ALA A 213 31.16 17.39 -1.71
C ALA A 213 31.65 16.35 -0.68
N GLY A 214 32.39 15.36 -1.14
CA GLY A 214 33.10 14.40 -0.30
C GLY A 214 34.61 14.64 -0.32
N ASP A 215 35.33 13.78 0.39
CA ASP A 215 36.79 13.76 0.37
C ASP A 215 37.34 13.29 -1.00
N ALA A 216 38.67 13.21 -1.10
CA ALA A 216 39.36 12.78 -2.32
C ALA A 216 38.91 11.38 -2.79
N ASN A 217 38.52 10.50 -1.89
CA ASN A 217 38.07 9.15 -2.24
C ASN A 217 36.56 9.09 -2.49
N GLY A 218 35.86 10.22 -2.41
CA GLY A 218 34.42 10.31 -2.60
C GLY A 218 33.59 9.93 -1.37
N ASN A 219 34.23 9.75 -0.21
CA ASN A 219 33.53 9.45 1.04
C ASN A 219 33.11 10.74 1.76
N ASN A 220 32.36 10.61 2.85
CA ASN A 220 31.99 11.74 3.72
C ASN A 220 31.29 12.89 2.98
N GLN A 221 30.30 12.55 2.15
CA GLN A 221 29.55 13.54 1.37
C GLN A 221 28.82 14.53 2.28
N VAL A 222 29.11 15.82 2.11
CA VAL A 222 28.45 16.93 2.81
C VAL A 222 27.64 17.74 1.80
N PHE A 223 26.36 17.95 2.09
CA PHE A 223 25.47 18.77 1.27
C PHE A 223 26.02 20.20 1.12
N LYS A 224 25.98 20.73 -0.10
CA LYS A 224 26.45 22.08 -0.43
C LYS A 224 25.32 22.98 -0.86
N THR A 225 24.45 22.52 -1.76
CA THR A 225 23.35 23.33 -2.28
C THR A 225 22.30 22.49 -2.99
N ALA A 226 21.12 23.08 -3.18
CA ALA A 226 20.13 22.65 -4.14
C ALA A 226 20.08 23.66 -5.29
N VAL A 227 20.24 23.20 -6.54
CA VAL A 227 20.23 24.04 -7.75
C VAL A 227 18.96 23.75 -8.52
N TYR A 228 18.19 24.78 -8.87
CA TYR A 228 17.00 24.61 -9.71
C TYR A 228 17.41 24.59 -11.19
N ALA A 229 17.16 23.50 -11.89
CA ALA A 229 17.69 23.25 -13.24
C ALA A 229 16.90 23.98 -14.35
N ASN A 230 16.69 25.29 -14.21
CA ASN A 230 15.85 26.11 -15.09
C ASN A 230 16.67 26.96 -16.08
N ILE A 231 17.80 26.46 -16.56
CA ILE A 231 18.60 27.12 -17.61
C ILE A 231 18.24 26.48 -18.95
N TYR A 232 17.95 27.31 -19.95
CA TYR A 232 17.66 26.85 -21.29
C TYR A 232 18.93 26.29 -21.97
N GLN A 233 18.82 25.10 -22.55
CA GLN A 233 19.80 24.49 -23.44
C GLN A 233 19.08 23.90 -24.66
N ASP A 234 19.66 24.01 -25.85
CA ASP A 234 18.99 23.65 -27.12
C ASP A 234 18.52 22.18 -27.18
N ASN A 235 19.25 21.27 -26.55
CA ASN A 235 19.00 19.82 -26.55
C ASN A 235 18.01 19.33 -25.50
N VAL A 236 17.79 20.09 -24.42
CA VAL A 236 16.98 19.65 -23.27
C VAL A 236 15.96 20.67 -22.79
N GLY A 237 15.91 21.87 -23.37
CA GLY A 237 15.01 22.94 -22.95
C GLY A 237 15.42 23.55 -21.60
N TYR A 238 14.45 23.97 -20.79
CA TYR A 238 14.66 24.55 -19.45
C TYR A 238 14.97 23.47 -18.39
N HIS A 239 16.02 22.69 -18.64
CA HIS A 239 16.44 21.57 -17.79
C HIS A 239 17.95 21.62 -17.47
N GLY A 240 18.65 22.67 -17.91
CA GLY A 240 20.05 22.91 -17.61
C GLY A 240 20.27 23.51 -16.22
N PHE A 241 21.43 23.26 -15.63
CA PHE A 241 21.86 23.87 -14.38
C PHE A 241 23.29 24.38 -14.47
N THR A 242 23.60 25.38 -13.65
CA THR A 242 24.98 25.78 -13.36
C THR A 242 25.14 26.06 -11.87
N TRP A 243 26.32 25.80 -11.35
CA TRP A 243 26.68 26.12 -9.98
C TRP A 243 28.11 26.60 -9.89
N SER A 244 28.34 27.75 -9.25
CA SER A 244 29.68 28.25 -8.97
C SER A 244 30.30 27.48 -7.81
N VAL A 245 31.51 26.94 -8.01
CA VAL A 245 32.22 26.21 -6.95
C VAL A 245 32.70 27.23 -5.90
N PRO A 246 32.25 27.12 -4.64
CA PRO A 246 32.52 28.11 -3.61
C PRO A 246 33.99 28.07 -3.18
N ASP A 247 34.53 29.23 -2.78
CA ASP A 247 35.92 29.37 -2.35
C ASP A 247 36.26 28.50 -1.13
N THR A 248 35.26 28.13 -0.32
CA THR A 248 35.42 27.22 0.82
C THR A 248 35.87 25.80 0.43
N LEU A 249 35.73 25.42 -0.84
CA LEU A 249 36.26 24.15 -1.38
C LEU A 249 37.63 24.30 -2.04
N LYS A 250 38.15 25.52 -2.19
CA LYS A 250 39.39 25.81 -2.93
C LYS A 250 40.60 25.87 -2.00
N THR A 251 40.82 24.79 -1.26
CA THR A 251 41.85 24.67 -0.21
C THR A 251 43.20 24.13 -0.71
N GLY A 252 43.32 23.80 -2.00
CA GLY A 252 44.46 23.09 -2.58
C GLY A 252 44.46 21.58 -2.33
N ALA A 253 43.55 21.07 -1.50
CA ALA A 253 43.35 19.63 -1.34
C ALA A 253 42.32 19.09 -2.36
N PRO A 254 42.45 17.83 -2.82
CA PRO A 254 41.45 17.19 -3.66
C PRO A 254 40.11 17.00 -2.92
N PHE A 255 39.01 17.24 -3.62
CA PHE A 255 37.64 16.96 -3.17
C PHE A 255 36.82 16.40 -4.32
N THR A 256 35.77 15.63 -4.01
CA THR A 256 34.88 15.04 -5.01
C THR A 256 33.51 15.68 -4.94
N LEU A 257 32.98 16.17 -6.06
CA LEU A 257 31.62 16.68 -6.18
C LEU A 257 30.68 15.59 -6.68
N PHE A 258 29.46 15.58 -6.14
CA PHE A 258 28.38 14.67 -6.53
C PHE A 258 27.12 15.46 -6.85
N PHE A 259 26.48 15.13 -7.97
CA PHE A 259 25.27 15.78 -8.45
C PHE A 259 24.15 14.74 -8.51
N TYR A 260 23.13 14.92 -7.68
CA TYR A 260 21.96 14.05 -7.66
C TYR A 260 20.75 14.79 -8.21
N ALA A 261 20.10 14.23 -9.23
CA ALA A 261 18.82 14.74 -9.69
C ALA A 261 17.72 14.36 -8.68
N ILE A 262 16.87 15.31 -8.32
CA ILE A 262 15.82 15.11 -7.32
C ILE A 262 14.52 14.74 -8.01
N ASN A 263 14.02 13.56 -7.67
CA ASN A 263 12.84 12.96 -8.28
C ASN A 263 11.54 13.64 -7.84
N VAL A 264 10.61 13.80 -8.79
CA VAL A 264 9.32 14.44 -8.60
C VAL A 264 8.23 13.60 -9.31
N PRO A 265 7.39 12.84 -8.59
CA PRO A 265 7.24 12.83 -7.13
C PRO A 265 8.39 12.11 -6.42
N ALA A 266 8.50 12.33 -5.10
CA ALA A 266 9.59 11.78 -4.29
C ALA A 266 9.81 10.28 -4.57
N GLY A 267 11.05 9.92 -4.86
CA GLY A 267 11.47 8.56 -5.16
C GLY A 267 12.99 8.48 -5.18
N ASN A 268 13.54 7.63 -6.03
CA ASN A 268 14.99 7.45 -6.13
C ASN A 268 15.66 8.68 -6.76
N ASN A 269 16.65 9.25 -6.09
CA ASN A 269 17.42 10.39 -6.58
C ASN A 269 18.75 9.89 -7.20
N PRO A 270 18.86 9.80 -8.53
CA PRO A 270 20.03 9.21 -9.18
C PRO A 270 21.23 10.16 -9.15
N LEU A 271 22.43 9.60 -9.03
CA LEU A 271 23.68 10.31 -9.30
C LEU A 271 23.79 10.54 -10.82
N ILE A 272 23.72 11.79 -11.26
CA ILE A 272 23.82 12.17 -12.67
C ILE A 272 25.23 12.58 -13.08
N GLY A 273 26.13 12.76 -12.11
CA GLY A 273 27.53 13.02 -12.37
C GLY A 273 28.34 13.18 -11.10
N GLN A 274 29.62 12.84 -11.21
CA GLN A 274 30.61 13.07 -10.16
C GLN A 274 31.94 13.48 -10.78
N THR A 275 32.73 14.26 -10.06
CA THR A 275 34.07 14.66 -10.49
C THR A 275 34.96 14.96 -9.30
N GLN A 276 36.26 14.66 -9.41
CA GLN A 276 37.26 15.09 -8.45
C GLN A 276 37.95 16.35 -8.96
N LEU A 277 38.09 17.35 -8.11
CA LEU A 277 38.78 18.61 -8.41
C LEU A 277 39.86 18.90 -7.36
N ILE A 278 40.91 19.58 -7.79
CA ILE A 278 41.91 20.21 -6.91
C ILE A 278 41.89 21.70 -7.25
N CYS A 279 41.40 22.51 -6.32
CA CYS A 279 41.19 23.93 -6.55
C CYS A 279 41.93 24.76 -5.51
N VAL A 280 42.55 25.85 -5.95
CA VAL A 280 43.29 26.78 -5.10
C VAL A 280 42.60 28.14 -5.17
N GLY A 281 42.19 28.68 -4.02
CA GLY A 281 41.57 30.00 -3.93
C GLY A 281 42.61 31.12 -4.09
N SER A 282 42.15 32.33 -4.45
CA SER A 282 43.01 33.53 -4.53
C SER A 282 43.68 33.92 -3.20
N TRP A 283 43.16 33.43 -2.08
CA TRP A 283 43.71 33.62 -0.73
C TRP A 283 44.85 32.66 -0.38
N PHE A 284 45.11 31.66 -1.22
CA PHE A 284 46.19 30.70 -1.03
C PHE A 284 47.49 31.24 -1.63
N ASN A 285 48.42 31.69 -0.78
CA ASN A 285 49.76 32.07 -1.19
C ASN A 285 50.71 30.87 -1.01
N PRO A 286 51.17 30.19 -2.07
CA PRO A 286 51.97 28.97 -1.97
C PRO A 286 53.36 29.21 -1.33
N ILE A 287 53.79 30.47 -1.19
CA ILE A 287 55.10 30.85 -0.65
C ILE A 287 55.15 30.76 0.90
N MET A 288 54.01 30.79 1.60
CA MET A 288 54.00 30.75 3.08
C MET A 288 54.26 29.36 3.70
N ASN A 289 54.10 28.27 2.95
CA ASN A 289 54.34 26.91 3.47
C ASN A 289 55.80 26.45 3.36
N LEU A 290 56.68 27.17 2.66
CA LEU A 290 58.12 26.86 2.66
C LEU A 290 58.84 27.42 3.90
N ILE A 291 58.22 28.32 4.65
CA ILE A 291 58.81 28.99 5.82
C ILE A 291 58.52 28.20 7.11
N LEU A 292 57.46 27.40 7.16
CA LEU A 292 57.07 26.64 8.36
C LEU A 292 57.68 25.23 8.47
N ASN A 293 58.32 24.72 7.41
CA ASN A 293 58.97 23.40 7.42
C ASN A 293 60.51 23.46 7.57
N ASN A 294 61.08 24.64 7.83
CA ASN A 294 62.52 24.86 7.98
C ASN A 294 62.93 25.47 9.34
N ASN A 295 62.13 25.29 10.40
CA ASN A 295 62.53 25.61 11.78
C ASN A 295 62.37 24.38 12.68
#